data_AF-A0A7X8UR96-F1
#
_entry.id   AF-A0A7X8UR96-F1
#
_cell.length_a   1.000
_cell.length_b   1.000
_cell.length_c   1.000
_cell.angle_alpha   90.00
_cell.angle_beta   90.00
_cell.angle_gamma   90.00
#
_symmetry.space_group_name_H-M   'P 1'
#
loop_
_entity.id
_entity.type
_entity.pdbx_description
1 polymer ?
#
loop_
_entity_poly.entity_id
_entity_poly.type
_entity_poly.pdbx_seq_one_letter_code
_entity_poly.pdbx_strand_id
1 'polypeptide(L)' 'MKYRPPNLMQYATAGIEFLAIFGLMVMAGLLLDRRFDSLPVWTIVGTVLGFAGGVHRLVKIARSLDVKRK' A
#
# COMPACT_ATOMS: atom_id res chain seq x y z
N MET A 1 3.76 25.58 -21.11
CA MET A 1 3.54 24.41 -20.22
C MET A 1 2.14 24.51 -19.60
N LYS A 2 1.21 23.65 -19.99
CA LYS A 2 -0.18 23.67 -19.48
C LYS A 2 -0.20 22.90 -18.16
N TYR A 3 -0.28 23.60 -17.03
CA TYR A 3 -0.34 22.98 -15.70
C TYR A 3 -1.66 22.20 -15.58
N ARG A 4 -1.64 20.89 -15.83
CA ARG A 4 -2.76 20.01 -15.45
C ARG A 4 -2.66 19.84 -13.93
N PRO A 5 -3.70 20.20 -13.16
CA PRO A 5 -3.67 19.98 -11.72
C PRO A 5 -3.40 18.50 -11.47
N PRO A 6 -2.61 18.14 -10.44
CA PRO A 6 -2.53 16.76 -10.02
C PRO A 6 -3.96 16.28 -9.79
N ASN A 7 -4.35 15.18 -10.44
CA ASN A 7 -5.66 14.59 -10.22
C ASN A 7 -5.69 14.11 -8.77
N LEU A 8 -6.16 14.97 -7.85
CA LEU A 8 -6.26 14.70 -6.42
C LEU A 8 -6.93 13.35 -6.16
N MET A 9 -7.91 13.03 -7.01
CA MET A 9 -8.64 11.78 -7.04
C MET A 9 -7.73 10.56 -7.25
N GLN A 10 -6.73 10.64 -8.15
CA GLN A 10 -5.79 9.53 -8.37
C GLN A 10 -4.85 9.32 -7.18
N TYR A 11 -4.40 10.39 -6.53
CA TYR A 11 -3.59 10.27 -5.31
C TYR A 11 -4.40 9.73 -4.13
N ALA A 12 -5.65 10.18 -3.97
CA ALA A 12 -6.56 9.67 -2.96
C ALA A 12 -6.87 8.19 -3.18
N THR A 13 -7.16 7.76 -4.41
CA THR A 13 -7.38 6.35 -4.73
C THR A 13 -6.13 5.51 -4.46
N ALA A 14 -4.93 5.98 -4.82
CA ALA A 14 -3.69 5.28 -4.52
C ALA A 14 -3.44 5.12 -3.01
N GLY A 15 -3.77 6.14 -2.21
CA GLY A 15 -3.70 6.08 -0.75
C GLY A 15 -4.71 5.09 -0.16
N ILE A 16 -5.94 5.04 -0.69
CA ILE A 16 -6.95 4.05 -0.28
C ILE A 16 -6.51 2.63 -0.65
N GLU A 17 -5.97 2.42 -1.86
CA GLU A 17 -5.41 1.12 -2.26
C GLU A 17 -4.28 0.68 -1.33
N PHE A 18 -3.41 1.61 -0.93
CA PHE A 18 -2.35 1.33 0.04
C PHE A 18 -2.92 0.86 1.38
N LEU A 19 -3.86 1.61 1.95
CA LEU A 19 -4.47 1.27 3.24
C LEU A 19 -5.23 -0.05 3.16
N ALA A 20 -5.89 -0.34 2.04
CA ALA A 20 -6.59 -1.60 1.84
C ALA A 20 -5.62 -2.79 1.80
N ILE A 21 -4.53 -2.70 1.03
CA ILE A 21 -3.53 -3.78 0.91
C ILE A 21 -2.79 -3.97 2.24
N PHE A 22 -2.33 -2.87 2.84
CA PHE A 22 -1.64 -2.88 4.12
C PHE A 22 -2.53 -3.45 5.22
N GLY A 23 -3.75 -2.93 5.35
CA GLY A 23 -4.73 -3.37 6.33
C GLY A 23 -5.10 -4.84 6.18
N LEU A 24 -5.33 -5.32 4.95
CA LEU A 24 -5.58 -6.74 4.69
C LEU A 24 -4.43 -7.63 5.15
N MET A 25 -3.19 -7.22 4.89
CA MET A 25 -2.02 -8.04 5.20
C MET A 25 -1.71 -8.04 6.70
N VAL A 26 -1.93 -6.92 7.39
CA VAL A 26 -1.88 -6.85 8.86
C VAL A 26 -2.98 -7.70 9.49
N MET A 27 -4.22 -7.59 9.00
CA MET A 27 -5.34 -8.43 9.45
C MET A 27 -5.07 -9.91 9.26
N ALA A 28 -4.51 -10.31 8.10
CA ALA A 28 -4.12 -11.69 7.83
C ALA A 28 -3.05 -12.18 8.81
N GLY A 29 -2.03 -11.34 9.09
CA GLY A 29 -1.00 -11.64 10.09
C GLY A 29 -1.56 -11.82 11.49
N LEU A 30 -2.48 -10.93 11.92
CA LEU A 30 -3.16 -11.02 13.20
C LEU A 30 -4.03 -12.28 13.33
N LEU A 31 -4.73 -12.66 12.25
CA LEU A 31 -5.53 -13.88 12.22
C LEU A 31 -4.64 -15.11 12.33
N LEU A 32 -3.50 -15.11 11.64
CA LEU A 32 -2.51 -16.18 11.70
C LEU A 32 -1.93 -16.31 13.11
N ASP A 33 -1.48 -15.20 13.70
CA ASP A 33 -0.91 -15.20 15.05
C ASP A 33 -1.92 -15.74 16.07
N ARG A 34 -3.19 -15.34 15.96
CA ARG A 34 -4.27 -15.87 16.81
C ARG A 34 -4.59 -17.34 16.54
N ARG A 35 -4.42 -17.82 15.31
CA ARG A 35 -4.70 -19.22 14.95
C ARG A 35 -3.61 -20.17 15.46
N PHE A 36 -2.37 -19.71 15.49
CA PHE A 36 -1.20 -20.51 15.88
C PHE A 36 -0.76 -20.27 17.33
N ASP A 37 -1.46 -19.42 18.09
CA ASP A 37 -1.10 -18.98 19.44
C ASP A 37 0.35 -18.49 19.53
N SER A 38 0.83 -17.93 18.42
CA SER A 38 2.20 -17.46 18.27
C SER A 38 2.31 -16.02 18.76
N LEU A 39 3.50 -15.66 19.24
CA LEU A 39 3.92 -14.26 19.37
C LEU A 39 3.63 -13.49 18.07
N PRO A 40 3.48 -12.15 18.08
CA PRO A 40 2.98 -11.33 16.97
C PRO A 40 3.93 -11.25 15.75
N VAL A 41 4.54 -12.36 15.37
CA VAL A 41 5.56 -12.53 14.33
C VAL A 41 4.90 -12.43 12.97
N TRP A 42 3.76 -13.10 12.75
CA TRP A 42 3.07 -13.05 11.45
C TRP A 42 2.48 -11.66 11.19
N THR A 43 2.03 -10.97 12.24
CA THR A 43 1.61 -9.58 12.17
C THR A 43 2.76 -8.67 11.76
N ILE A 44 3.96 -8.83 12.36
CA ILE A 44 5.15 -8.04 11.98
C ILE A 44 5.54 -8.32 10.52
N VAL A 45 5.61 -9.59 10.11
CA VAL A 45 5.93 -9.97 8.74
C VAL A 45 4.89 -9.42 7.75
N GLY A 46 3.60 -9.57 8.07
CA GLY A 46 2.49 -9.06 7.26
C GLY A 46 2.51 -7.53 7.16
N THR A 47 2.88 -6.84 8.25
CA THR A 47 3.05 -5.38 8.27
C THR A 47 4.17 -4.94 7.34
N VAL A 48 5.35 -5.57 7.44
CA VAL A 48 6.52 -5.23 6.59
C VAL A 48 6.22 -5.51 5.12
N LEU A 49 5.64 -6.66 4.80
CA LEU A 49 5.29 -7.03 3.43
C LEU A 49 4.18 -6.14 2.87
N GLY A 50 3.13 -5.86 3.65
CA GLY A 50 2.05 -4.97 3.27
C GLY A 50 2.55 -3.54 3.02
N PHE A 51 3.46 -3.05 3.86
CA PHE A 51 4.06 -1.73 3.73
C PHE A 51 4.95 -1.65 2.48
N ALA A 52 5.87 -2.60 2.30
CA ALA A 52 6.76 -2.64 1.14
C ALA A 52 5.97 -2.76 -0.17
N GLY A 53 4.98 -3.66 -0.23
CA GLY A 53 4.13 -3.83 -1.41
C GLY A 53 3.27 -2.61 -1.71
N GLY A 54 2.71 -1.98 -0.68
CA GLY A 54 1.94 -0.75 -0.79
C GLY A 54 2.79 0.42 -1.30
N VAL A 55 3.98 0.64 -0.72
CA VAL A 55 4.91 1.69 -1.15
C VAL A 55 5.37 1.45 -2.58
N HIS A 56 5.71 0.21 -2.94
CA HIS A 56 6.10 -0.13 -4.32
C HIS A 56 4.99 0.22 -5.32
N ARG A 57 3.72 -0.02 -4.99
CA ARG A 57 2.58 0.36 -5.83
C ARG A 57 2.42 1.88 -5.92
N LEU A 58 2.59 2.60 -4.80
CA LEU A 58 2.59 4.08 -4.80
C LEU A 58 3.68 4.64 -5.72
N VAL A 59 4.91 4.13 -5.60
CA VAL A 59 6.05 4.56 -6.43
C VAL A 59 5.79 4.27 -7.91
N LYS A 60 5.20 3.11 -8.22
CA LYS A 60 4.84 2.74 -9.60
C LYS A 60 3.78 3.69 -10.18
N ILE A 61 2.77 4.07 -9.39
CA ILE A 61 1.74 5.05 -9.79
C ILE A 61 2.37 6.44 -9.96
N ALA A 62 3.21 6.88 -9.02
CA ALA A 62 3.90 8.15 -9.12
C ALA A 62 4.78 8.23 -10.38
N ARG A 63 5.56 7.18 -10.67
CA ARG A 63 6.38 7.09 -11.89
C ARG A 63 5.53 7.07 -13.17
N SER A 64 4.41 6.35 -13.20
CA SER A 64 3.56 6.30 -14.40
C SER A 64 2.90 7.64 -14.70
N LEU A 65 2.56 8.41 -13.65
CA LEU A 65 2.06 9.78 -13.79
C LEU A 65 3.14 10.74 -14.30
N ASP A 66 4.39 10.56 -13.88
CA ASP A 66 5.53 11.36 -14.34
C ASP A 66 5.91 11.05 -15.80
N VAL A 67 5.90 9.78 -16.19
CA VAL A 67 6.12 9.35 -17.59
C VAL A 67 5.04 9.89 -18.52
N LYS A 68 3.77 9.92 -18.09
CA LYS A 68 2.66 10.48 -18.89
C LYS A 68 2.70 12.01 -19.03
N ARG A 69 3.61 12.68 -18.32
CA ARG A 69 3.81 14.14 -18.33
C ARG A 69 4.87 14.59 -19.34
N LYS A 70 5.79 13.70 -19.77
CA LYS A 70 6.68 13.90 -20.93
C LYS A 70 5.95 13.59 -22.22
#